data_AF-A0A6G0VPL9-F1
#
_entry.id   AF-A0A6G0VPL9-F1
#
_cell.length_a   1.000
_cell.length_b   1.000
_cell.length_c   1.000
_cell.angle_alpha   90.00
_cell.angle_beta   90.00
_cell.angle_gamma   90.00
#
_symmetry.space_group_name_H-M   'P 1'
#
loop_
_entity.id
_entity.type
_entity.pdbx_description
1 polymer ?
#
loop_
_entity_poly.entity_id
_entity_poly.type
_entity_poly.pdbx_seq_one_letter_code
_entity_poly.pdbx_strand_id
1 'polypeptide(L)'
;YAVRPPHLLKGIRNNLLNKNVIFNVNGQQKEASWEDVVALYNIDSNIEYVRMLPRLTSEQVERNKIKKIKVKNAVQVLSERVSLIMSYLSSIKVLSEEAKQQTFVYCLINFLILLMETKKRSSPQPPTVKNLATTIKGFQEVYKVLHDNGIRSILLRNFNQDSLENFYGAMRAHGYRNNNPTCEMFASSYRTLLLNNLMSAHSPGSNCEEDFGEGTLTSYQSLFEMYADTQEIEEEDQEKRVADVCSSSISKDHDLTVARDYKPGNKLLLKYPNIVFSELVQNTIDIIGYNLPSICHHKKLKVELTDIITNNLNVNIIECVDHGALFPKKFISFMIKLIVNN
;
A
#
# COMPACT_ATOMS: atom_id res chain seq x y z
N TYR A 1 8.62 -14.87 -3.42
CA TYR A 1 8.50 -14.54 -1.99
C TYR A 1 9.24 -13.22 -1.71
N ALA A 2 8.53 -12.10 -1.63
CA ALA A 2 9.11 -10.85 -1.12
C ALA A 2 8.79 -10.74 0.38
N VAL A 3 9.78 -10.48 1.24
CA VAL A 3 9.53 -10.27 2.68
C VAL A 3 9.30 -8.79 2.96
N ARG A 4 8.38 -8.56 3.88
CA ARG A 4 7.78 -7.28 4.27
C ARG A 4 8.85 -6.28 4.76
N PRO A 5 9.25 -5.27 3.97
CA PRO A 5 10.37 -4.38 4.32
C PRO A 5 10.20 -3.64 5.67
N PRO A 6 9.01 -3.13 6.03
CA PRO A 6 8.79 -2.50 7.34
C PRO A 6 9.02 -3.43 8.53
N HIS A 7 8.72 -4.73 8.37
CA HIS A 7 8.96 -5.73 9.41
C HIS A 7 10.43 -6.07 9.55
N LEU A 8 11.20 -6.02 8.46
CA LEU A 8 12.65 -6.21 8.50
C LEU A 8 13.32 -5.09 9.30
N LEU A 9 12.92 -3.83 9.11
CA LEU A 9 13.44 -2.69 9.87
C LEU A 9 13.15 -2.81 11.37
N LYS A 10 11.91 -3.17 11.73
CA LYS A 10 11.56 -3.48 13.12
C LYS A 10 12.41 -4.63 13.67
N GLY A 11 12.61 -5.66 12.87
CA GLY A 11 13.44 -6.82 13.23
C GLY A 11 14.89 -6.44 13.49
N ILE A 12 15.52 -5.62 12.65
CA ILE A 12 16.90 -5.14 12.81
C ILE A 12 17.01 -4.38 14.12
N ARG A 13 16.16 -3.37 14.31
CA ARG A 13 16.14 -2.56 15.53
C ARG A 13 15.89 -3.41 16.78
N ASN A 14 14.95 -4.35 16.74
CA ASN A 14 14.65 -5.21 17.90
C ASN A 14 15.78 -6.19 18.23
N ASN A 15 16.57 -6.62 17.24
CA ASN A 15 17.78 -7.39 17.50
C ASN A 15 18.85 -6.48 18.12
N LEU A 16 19.09 -5.29 17.55
CA LEU A 16 20.09 -4.34 18.06
C LEU A 16 19.80 -3.92 19.52
N LEU A 17 18.51 -3.80 19.87
CA LEU A 17 18.11 -3.53 21.25
C LEU A 17 18.67 -4.53 22.26
N ASN A 18 18.88 -5.79 21.87
CA ASN A 18 19.24 -6.90 22.76
C ASN A 18 20.59 -7.55 22.45
N LYS A 19 21.20 -7.19 21.31
CA LYS A 19 22.40 -7.83 20.77
C LYS A 19 23.21 -6.80 20.02
N ASN A 20 24.52 -6.93 20.11
CA ASN A 20 25.43 -6.10 19.32
C ASN A 20 25.57 -6.69 17.92
N VAL A 21 25.86 -5.82 16.96
CA VAL A 21 26.11 -6.17 15.57
C VAL A 21 27.61 -6.12 15.34
N ILE A 22 28.20 -7.28 15.04
CA ILE A 22 29.61 -7.40 14.68
C ILE A 22 29.72 -7.43 13.15
N PHE A 23 30.56 -6.58 12.59
CA PHE A 23 30.77 -6.45 11.14
C PHE A 23 32.22 -6.09 10.82
N ASN A 24 32.64 -6.33 9.58
CA ASN A 24 34.01 -6.04 9.15
C ASN A 24 34.01 -4.88 8.15
N VAL A 25 34.85 -3.88 8.36
CA VAL A 25 35.07 -2.78 7.41
C VAL A 25 36.57 -2.67 7.15
N ASN A 26 36.98 -2.74 5.88
CA ASN A 26 38.39 -2.66 5.48
C ASN A 26 39.30 -3.67 6.23
N GLY A 27 38.80 -4.89 6.46
CA GLY A 27 39.53 -5.95 7.17
C GLY A 27 39.56 -5.81 8.70
N GLN A 28 39.01 -4.74 9.26
CA GLN A 28 38.91 -4.54 10.71
C GLN A 28 37.52 -4.95 11.21
N GLN A 29 37.49 -5.74 12.29
CA GLN A 29 36.26 -6.09 12.99
C GLN A 29 35.79 -4.89 13.82
N LYS A 30 34.50 -4.61 13.73
CA LYS A 30 33.82 -3.51 14.39
C LYS A 30 32.53 -4.01 15.04
N GLU A 31 32.07 -3.26 16.02
CA GLU A 31 30.88 -3.58 16.81
C GLU A 31 29.99 -2.35 16.93
N ALA A 32 28.69 -2.55 16.71
CA ALA A 32 27.65 -1.54 16.95
C ALA A 32 26.68 -2.06 18.03
N SER A 33 26.35 -1.21 18.99
CA SER A 33 25.51 -1.51 20.14
C SER A 33 24.32 -0.55 20.23
N TRP A 34 23.35 -0.86 21.09
CA TRP A 34 22.25 0.09 21.34
C TRP A 34 22.70 1.25 22.22
N GLU A 35 23.71 1.01 23.04
CA GLU A 35 24.30 1.97 23.97
C GLU A 35 24.86 3.19 23.23
N ASP A 36 25.35 3.02 22.00
CA ASP A 36 25.80 4.12 21.15
C ASP A 36 24.66 5.08 20.77
N VAL A 37 23.46 4.52 20.50
CA VAL A 37 22.25 5.29 20.23
C VAL A 37 21.78 6.02 21.49
N VAL A 38 21.90 5.38 22.65
CA VAL A 38 21.58 5.99 23.95
C VAL A 38 22.52 7.15 24.25
N ALA A 39 23.83 6.98 24.03
CA ALA A 39 24.83 8.02 24.23
C ALA A 39 24.58 9.23 23.32
N LEU A 40 24.33 8.99 22.03
CA LEU A 40 23.96 10.04 21.07
C LEU A 40 22.69 10.79 21.52
N TYR A 41 21.66 10.07 21.93
CA TYR A 41 20.42 10.67 22.41
C TYR A 41 20.65 11.55 23.62
N ASN A 42 21.41 11.09 24.62
CA ASN A 42 21.69 11.85 25.83
C ASN A 42 22.46 13.14 25.52
N ILE A 43 23.39 13.12 24.58
CA ILE A 43 24.11 14.31 24.13
C ILE A 43 23.14 15.28 23.45
N ASP A 44 22.38 14.80 22.46
CA ASP A 44 21.46 15.63 21.69
C ASP A 44 20.30 16.20 22.53
N SER A 45 19.75 15.41 23.46
CA SER A 45 18.62 15.81 24.30
C SER A 45 18.97 16.90 25.31
N ASN A 46 20.25 17.01 25.67
CA ASN A 46 20.74 18.03 26.60
C ASN A 46 21.09 19.37 25.91
N ILE A 47 20.95 19.47 24.59
CA ILE A 47 21.13 20.74 23.87
C ILE A 47 19.92 21.64 24.12
N GLU A 48 20.13 22.73 24.84
CA GLU A 48 19.08 23.67 25.30
C GLU A 48 18.34 24.37 24.15
N TYR A 49 19.06 24.75 23.08
CA TYR A 49 18.50 25.57 22.01
C TYR A 49 18.00 24.75 20.82
N VAL A 50 18.92 24.26 19.99
CA VAL A 50 18.59 23.60 18.72
C VAL A 50 19.23 22.21 18.69
N ARG A 51 18.41 21.21 18.98
CA ARG A 51 18.81 19.80 18.86
C ARG A 51 19.18 19.46 17.43
N MET A 52 20.23 18.65 17.25
CA MET A 52 20.62 18.10 15.95
C MET A 52 19.62 17.04 15.48
N LEU A 53 19.01 16.30 16.40
CA LEU A 53 18.07 15.21 16.15
C LEU A 53 16.71 15.46 16.84
N PRO A 54 15.95 16.53 16.47
CA PRO A 54 14.71 16.90 17.16
C PRO A 54 13.61 15.83 17.07
N ARG A 55 13.69 14.93 16.08
CA ARG A 55 12.75 13.82 15.86
C ARG A 55 13.13 12.54 16.63
N LEU A 56 14.32 12.49 17.23
CA LEU A 56 14.75 11.41 18.11
C LEU A 56 14.32 11.79 19.54
N THR A 57 13.39 11.02 20.10
CA THR A 57 12.88 11.22 21.45
C THR A 57 13.07 9.95 22.27
N SER A 58 12.76 10.04 23.56
CA SER A 58 12.80 8.89 24.45
C SER A 58 11.95 7.70 23.97
N GLU A 59 10.88 7.92 23.18
CA GLU A 59 10.05 6.83 22.63
C GLU A 59 10.80 5.95 21.61
N GLN A 60 11.87 6.46 21.01
CA GLN A 60 12.71 5.74 20.06
C GLN A 60 13.89 5.04 20.73
N VAL A 61 14.35 5.53 21.89
CA VAL A 61 15.66 5.19 22.46
C VAL A 61 15.55 4.42 23.78
N GLU A 62 14.67 4.84 24.69
CA GLU A 62 14.54 4.22 26.01
C GLU A 62 13.75 2.91 25.92
N ARG A 63 14.40 1.80 26.30
CA ARG A 63 13.88 0.42 26.14
C ARG A 63 12.45 0.22 26.64
N ASN A 64 12.11 0.84 27.77
CA ASN A 64 10.80 0.79 28.42
C ASN A 64 9.71 1.60 27.70
N LYS A 65 10.08 2.68 26.99
CA LYS A 65 9.14 3.54 26.25
C LYS A 65 8.95 3.09 24.80
N ILE A 66 9.82 2.22 24.31
CA ILE A 66 9.83 1.77 22.93
C ILE A 66 8.61 0.89 22.57
N LYS A 67 7.81 1.37 21.62
CA LYS A 67 6.73 0.60 20.98
C LYS A 67 7.32 -0.32 19.89
N LYS A 68 7.60 -1.59 20.21
CA LYS A 68 8.28 -2.56 19.32
C LYS A 68 7.63 -2.79 17.96
N ILE A 69 6.31 -2.58 17.86
CA ILE A 69 5.55 -2.74 16.61
C ILE A 69 5.52 -1.49 15.72
N LYS A 70 5.93 -0.33 16.25
CA LYS A 70 5.84 0.96 15.55
C LYS A 70 7.01 1.12 14.58
N VAL A 71 6.73 1.06 13.28
CA VAL A 71 7.73 1.12 12.20
C VAL A 71 8.43 2.49 12.20
N LYS A 72 7.66 3.57 12.38
CA LYS A 72 8.16 4.94 12.47
C LYS A 72 9.33 5.07 13.45
N ASN A 73 9.20 4.50 14.65
CA ASN A 73 10.25 4.59 15.67
C ASN A 73 11.52 3.84 15.24
N ALA A 74 11.38 2.70 14.56
CA ALA A 74 12.54 1.98 14.02
C ALA A 74 13.21 2.79 12.90
N VAL A 75 12.44 3.33 11.95
CA VAL A 75 12.98 4.12 10.82
C VAL A 75 13.70 5.38 11.30
N GLN A 76 13.18 6.08 12.31
CA GLN A 76 13.80 7.29 12.83
C GLN A 76 15.17 7.03 13.46
N VAL A 77 15.32 5.95 14.23
CA VAL A 77 16.62 5.55 14.81
C VAL A 77 17.58 5.10 13.72
N LEU A 78 17.10 4.31 12.76
CA LEU A 78 17.91 3.78 11.65
C LEU A 78 18.08 4.78 10.49
N SER A 79 17.96 6.09 10.75
CA SER A 79 17.98 7.11 9.70
C SER A 79 19.40 7.58 9.37
N GLU A 80 19.59 8.05 8.14
CA GLU A 80 20.85 8.64 7.68
C GLU A 80 21.32 9.78 8.60
N ARG A 81 20.41 10.68 8.96
CA ARG A 81 20.73 11.83 9.80
C ARG A 81 21.29 11.42 11.16
N VAL A 82 20.70 10.42 11.83
CA VAL A 82 21.19 9.91 13.12
C VAL A 82 22.65 9.52 13.02
N SER A 83 23.03 8.81 11.96
CA SER A 83 24.41 8.37 11.86
C SER A 83 25.38 9.40 11.31
N LEU A 84 24.96 10.36 10.49
CA LEU A 84 25.83 11.49 10.14
C LEU A 84 26.20 12.28 11.40
N ILE A 85 25.23 12.53 12.27
CA ILE A 85 25.47 13.20 13.55
C ILE A 85 26.35 12.34 14.46
N MET A 86 26.10 11.03 14.55
CA MET A 86 26.96 10.12 15.33
C MET A 86 28.42 10.16 14.86
N SER A 87 28.64 10.12 13.54
CA SER A 87 29.98 10.19 12.94
C SER A 87 30.63 11.55 13.19
N TYR A 88 29.88 12.64 13.04
CA TYR A 88 30.35 13.99 13.31
C TYR A 88 30.74 14.17 14.79
N LEU A 89 29.88 13.80 15.74
CA LEU A 89 30.14 13.95 17.18
C LEU A 89 31.33 13.11 17.62
N SER A 90 31.49 11.92 17.05
CA SER A 90 32.71 11.18 17.27
C SER A 90 33.91 11.89 16.65
N SER A 91 33.82 12.46 15.44
CA SER A 91 34.92 13.16 14.74
C SER A 91 35.56 14.24 15.61
N ILE A 92 34.74 14.93 16.39
CA ILE A 92 35.12 15.99 17.34
C ILE A 92 35.36 15.47 18.77
N LYS A 93 35.43 14.14 18.97
CA LYS A 93 35.71 13.44 20.24
C LYS A 93 34.68 13.67 21.35
N VAL A 94 33.46 14.07 20.99
CA VAL A 94 32.33 14.18 21.95
C VAL A 94 31.71 12.81 22.20
N LEU A 95 31.61 11.99 21.15
CA LEU A 95 31.28 10.58 21.26
C LEU A 95 32.56 9.75 21.16
N SER A 96 32.56 8.52 21.69
CA SER A 96 33.75 7.67 21.68
C SER A 96 34.25 7.42 20.24
N GLU A 97 35.55 7.16 20.07
CA GLU A 97 36.13 6.90 18.75
C GLU A 97 35.58 5.58 18.15
N GLU A 98 35.14 4.66 18.99
CA GLU A 98 34.37 3.47 18.59
C GLU A 98 33.09 3.88 17.85
N ALA A 99 32.44 4.97 18.27
CA ALA A 99 31.27 5.50 17.59
C ALA A 99 31.57 6.17 16.23
N LYS A 100 32.82 6.63 16.00
CA LYS A 100 33.31 7.08 14.68
C LYS A 100 33.33 5.92 13.70
N GLN A 101 33.66 4.75 14.21
CA GLN A 101 33.81 3.52 13.45
C GLN A 101 32.47 2.85 13.16
N GLN A 102 31.46 3.16 13.97
CA GLN A 102 30.11 2.60 13.93
C GLN A 102 29.19 3.21 12.86
N THR A 103 29.66 4.13 12.00
CA THR A 103 28.85 4.90 11.02
C THR A 103 27.72 4.09 10.42
N PHE A 104 26.60 4.17 11.11
CA PHE A 104 25.39 3.41 10.95
C PHE A 104 24.61 3.85 9.69
N VAL A 105 25.10 4.86 8.95
CA VAL A 105 24.66 5.28 7.60
C VAL A 105 25.13 4.30 6.53
N TYR A 106 26.25 3.59 6.72
CA TYR A 106 26.56 2.44 5.87
C TYR A 106 25.67 1.24 6.25
N CYS A 107 25.06 1.18 7.45
CA CYS A 107 24.37 -0.04 7.94
C CYS A 107 22.87 -0.18 7.61
N LEU A 108 22.29 0.57 6.67
CA LEU A 108 20.99 0.19 6.09
C LEU A 108 21.05 -0.02 4.59
N ILE A 109 21.74 0.88 3.88
CA ILE A 109 21.96 0.76 2.42
C ILE A 109 23.18 -0.13 2.11
N ASN A 110 24.27 -0.06 2.87
CA ASN A 110 25.40 -1.01 2.76
C ASN A 110 25.27 -2.24 3.67
N PHE A 111 24.33 -2.33 4.62
CA PHE A 111 24.02 -3.60 5.30
C PHE A 111 23.42 -4.64 4.35
N LEU A 112 22.76 -4.19 3.28
CA LEU A 112 22.35 -5.01 2.13
C LEU A 112 23.56 -5.61 1.40
N ILE A 113 24.69 -4.90 1.36
CA ILE A 113 25.94 -5.31 0.69
C ILE A 113 26.84 -6.14 1.64
N LEU A 114 26.99 -5.71 2.90
CA LEU A 114 27.83 -6.33 3.94
C LEU A 114 27.31 -7.70 4.43
N LEU A 115 26.00 -7.94 4.39
CA LEU A 115 25.43 -9.24 4.77
C LEU A 115 25.87 -10.39 3.87
N MET A 116 26.45 -10.11 2.71
CA MET A 116 26.95 -11.13 1.79
C MET A 116 28.38 -11.61 2.12
N GLU A 117 29.14 -10.94 3.00
CA GLU A 117 30.59 -11.16 3.11
C GLU A 117 31.13 -11.61 4.50
N THR A 118 30.31 -11.72 5.55
CA THR A 118 30.83 -12.08 6.88
C THR A 118 31.06 -13.60 7.07
N LYS A 119 32.31 -13.97 7.37
CA LYS A 119 32.77 -15.36 7.53
C LYS A 119 32.45 -16.02 8.89
N LYS A 120 32.02 -15.25 9.91
CA LYS A 120 31.53 -15.79 11.19
C LYS A 120 30.09 -15.33 11.43
N ARG A 121 29.13 -16.25 11.24
CA ARG A 121 27.69 -16.01 11.48
C ARG A 121 27.35 -16.41 12.91
N SER A 122 26.47 -15.66 13.56
CA SER A 122 25.83 -16.14 14.80
C SER A 122 25.05 -17.42 14.51
N SER A 123 25.12 -18.41 15.41
CA SER A 123 24.39 -19.67 15.30
C SER A 123 23.28 -19.71 16.38
N PRO A 124 21.98 -19.76 16.01
CA PRO A 124 21.42 -19.58 14.66
C PRO A 124 21.40 -18.10 14.21
N GLN A 125 21.40 -17.87 12.90
CA GLN A 125 21.32 -16.53 12.32
C GLN A 125 19.91 -15.94 12.55
N PRO A 126 19.78 -14.66 12.96
CA PRO A 126 18.47 -14.04 13.12
C PRO A 126 17.62 -14.17 11.84
N PRO A 127 16.35 -14.62 11.94
CA PRO A 127 15.47 -14.78 10.77
C PRO A 127 15.36 -13.51 9.93
N THR A 128 15.39 -12.33 10.56
CA THR A 128 15.38 -11.02 9.90
C THR A 128 16.49 -10.88 8.85
N VAL A 129 17.68 -11.37 9.14
CA VAL A 129 18.84 -11.28 8.23
C VAL A 129 18.66 -12.20 7.03
N LYS A 130 18.25 -13.45 7.28
CA LYS A 130 17.94 -14.42 6.22
C LYS A 130 16.83 -13.89 5.30
N ASN A 131 15.78 -13.34 5.90
CA ASN A 131 14.62 -12.81 5.18
C ASN A 131 14.95 -11.56 4.35
N LEU A 132 15.84 -10.70 4.85
CA LEU A 132 16.33 -9.55 4.10
C LEU A 132 17.09 -10.01 2.85
N ALA A 133 18.03 -10.95 3.00
CA ALA A 133 18.77 -11.50 1.86
C ALA A 133 17.83 -12.14 0.82
N THR A 134 16.82 -12.91 1.26
CA THR A 134 15.80 -13.47 0.37
C THR A 134 15.00 -12.38 -0.36
N THR A 135 14.68 -11.28 0.31
CA THR A 135 13.91 -10.17 -0.28
C THR A 135 14.70 -9.45 -1.37
N ILE A 136 15.98 -9.17 -1.13
CA ILE A 136 16.87 -8.55 -2.13
C ILE A 136 16.96 -9.42 -3.38
N LYS A 137 17.24 -10.72 -3.18
CA LYS A 137 17.30 -11.69 -4.28
C LYS A 137 15.98 -11.73 -5.04
N GLY A 138 14.85 -11.73 -4.32
CA GLY A 138 13.52 -11.64 -4.91
C GLY A 138 13.35 -10.39 -5.78
N PHE A 139 13.79 -9.22 -5.31
CA PHE A 139 13.73 -7.99 -6.12
C PHE A 139 14.66 -8.01 -7.32
N GLN A 140 15.85 -8.61 -7.21
CA GLN A 140 16.76 -8.77 -8.34
C GLN A 140 16.15 -9.64 -9.44
N GLU A 141 15.53 -10.76 -9.08
CA GLU A 141 14.85 -11.66 -10.02
C GLU A 141 13.63 -10.99 -10.66
N VAL A 142 12.79 -10.32 -9.86
CA VAL A 142 11.63 -9.59 -10.36
C VAL A 142 12.06 -8.47 -11.31
N TYR A 143 13.09 -7.71 -10.95
CA TYR A 143 13.63 -6.67 -11.81
C TYR A 143 14.08 -7.22 -13.15
N LYS A 144 14.82 -8.34 -13.16
CA LYS A 144 15.30 -8.98 -14.38
C LYS A 144 14.15 -9.35 -15.31
N VAL A 145 13.13 -10.03 -14.79
CA VAL A 145 11.94 -10.41 -15.57
C VAL A 145 11.22 -9.18 -16.13
N LEU A 146 11.01 -8.14 -15.32
CA LEU A 146 10.31 -6.93 -15.77
C LEU A 146 11.14 -6.14 -16.79
N HIS A 147 12.45 -6.08 -16.60
CA HIS A 147 13.39 -5.43 -17.51
C HIS A 147 13.41 -6.12 -18.88
N ASP A 148 13.43 -7.44 -18.91
CA ASP A 148 13.35 -8.24 -20.15
C ASP A 148 12.02 -7.99 -20.90
N ASN A 149 10.97 -7.57 -20.19
CA ASN A 149 9.67 -7.17 -20.74
C ASN A 149 9.54 -5.64 -20.99
N GLY A 150 10.66 -4.90 -20.99
CA GLY A 150 10.69 -3.46 -21.33
C GLY A 150 10.33 -2.51 -20.18
N ILE A 151 10.15 -3.00 -18.95
CA ILE A 151 9.91 -2.19 -17.75
C ILE A 151 11.25 -1.85 -17.10
N ARG A 152 11.68 -0.59 -17.19
CA ARG A 152 13.00 -0.14 -16.73
C ARG A 152 13.06 0.30 -15.27
N SER A 153 11.93 0.40 -14.60
CA SER A 153 11.83 0.89 -13.23
C SER A 153 10.70 0.21 -12.48
N ILE A 154 10.91 -0.06 -11.19
CA ILE A 154 9.92 -0.69 -10.30
C ILE A 154 9.75 0.14 -9.04
N LEU A 155 8.49 0.34 -8.66
CA LEU A 155 8.12 0.94 -7.39
C LEU A 155 8.09 -0.14 -6.31
N LEU A 156 9.17 -0.26 -5.53
CA LEU A 156 9.28 -1.26 -4.46
C LEU A 156 8.24 -1.10 -3.35
N ARG A 157 7.61 0.08 -3.24
CA ARG A 157 6.46 0.31 -2.36
C ARG A 157 5.31 -0.68 -2.64
N ASN A 158 5.11 -1.06 -3.90
CA ASN A 158 4.03 -1.98 -4.28
C ASN A 158 4.34 -3.44 -3.90
N PHE A 159 5.55 -3.71 -3.39
CA PHE A 159 5.99 -5.03 -2.94
C PHE A 159 6.02 -5.16 -1.42
N ASN A 160 5.21 -4.36 -0.72
CA ASN A 160 4.94 -4.51 0.71
C ASN A 160 3.47 -4.90 0.94
N GLN A 161 3.12 -5.20 2.19
CA GLN A 161 1.73 -5.52 2.57
C GLN A 161 1.06 -4.35 3.31
N ASP A 162 1.60 -3.14 3.19
CA ASP A 162 1.15 -1.99 4.00
C ASP A 162 -0.29 -1.64 3.64
N SER A 163 -0.66 -1.73 2.36
CA SER A 163 -2.05 -1.55 1.91
C SER A 163 -2.99 -2.58 2.52
N LEU A 164 -2.56 -3.83 2.70
CA LEU A 164 -3.36 -4.83 3.39
C LEU A 164 -3.47 -4.53 4.91
N GLU A 165 -2.39 -4.07 5.55
CA GLU A 165 -2.42 -3.65 6.95
C GLU A 165 -3.33 -2.43 7.16
N ASN A 166 -3.32 -1.49 6.22
CA ASN A 166 -4.21 -0.34 6.16
C ASN A 166 -5.67 -0.77 6.03
N PHE A 167 -5.95 -1.72 5.15
CA PHE A 167 -7.29 -2.27 4.97
C PHE A 167 -7.81 -2.90 6.27
N TYR A 168 -6.97 -3.69 6.96
CA TYR A 168 -7.34 -4.20 8.28
C TYR A 168 -7.48 -3.11 9.34
N GLY A 169 -6.72 -2.01 9.24
CA GLY A 169 -6.90 -0.81 10.05
C GLY A 169 -8.28 -0.18 9.86
N ALA A 170 -8.69 -0.03 8.59
CA ALA A 170 -10.01 0.48 8.21
C ALA A 170 -11.14 -0.39 8.77
N MET A 171 -11.03 -1.72 8.63
CA MET A 171 -12.00 -2.67 9.20
C MET A 171 -12.17 -2.50 10.70
N ARG A 172 -11.06 -2.37 11.43
CA ARG A 172 -11.08 -2.20 12.88
C ARG A 172 -11.57 -0.83 13.31
N ALA A 173 -11.38 0.21 12.49
CA ALA A 173 -11.84 1.56 12.81
C ALA A 173 -13.36 1.72 12.64
N HIS A 174 -13.98 0.88 11.82
CA HIS A 174 -15.41 0.91 11.55
C HIS A 174 -16.25 0.57 12.79
N GLY A 175 -17.36 1.29 13.01
CA GLY A 175 -18.31 1.03 14.09
C GLY A 175 -17.73 1.15 15.51
N TYR A 176 -17.22 2.33 15.88
CA TYR A 176 -16.67 2.63 17.23
C TYR A 176 -15.40 1.85 17.61
N ARG A 177 -14.51 1.61 16.64
CA ARG A 177 -13.19 0.96 16.86
C ARG A 177 -13.28 -0.44 17.46
N ASN A 178 -13.83 -1.38 16.70
CA ASN A 178 -13.78 -2.80 17.06
C ASN A 178 -12.40 -3.41 16.75
N ASN A 179 -11.52 -3.50 17.75
CA ASN A 179 -10.17 -4.04 17.57
C ASN A 179 -10.12 -5.56 17.33
N ASN A 180 -11.21 -6.29 17.59
CA ASN A 180 -11.27 -7.75 17.45
C ASN A 180 -12.65 -8.19 16.90
N PRO A 181 -12.95 -7.90 15.62
CA PRO A 181 -14.23 -8.26 15.02
C PRO A 181 -14.37 -9.78 14.85
N THR A 182 -15.59 -10.28 14.99
CA THR A 182 -15.93 -11.64 14.55
C THR A 182 -15.91 -11.72 13.02
N CYS A 183 -15.91 -12.93 12.45
CA CYS A 183 -15.96 -13.12 10.99
C CYS A 183 -17.17 -12.41 10.34
N GLU A 184 -18.32 -12.44 11.01
CA GLU A 184 -19.53 -11.77 10.56
C GLU A 184 -19.37 -10.24 10.57
N MET A 185 -18.86 -9.69 11.68
CA MET A 185 -18.59 -8.25 11.79
C MET A 185 -17.54 -7.78 10.78
N PHE A 186 -16.54 -8.61 10.49
CA PHE A 186 -15.55 -8.35 9.45
C PHE A 186 -16.20 -8.30 8.07
N ALA A 187 -17.03 -9.29 7.73
CA ALA A 187 -17.74 -9.32 6.44
C ALA A 187 -18.69 -8.13 6.27
N SER A 188 -19.40 -7.74 7.31
CA SER A 188 -20.28 -6.56 7.30
C SER A 188 -19.48 -5.26 7.17
N SER A 189 -18.39 -5.09 7.93
CA SER A 189 -17.51 -3.92 7.81
C SER A 189 -16.86 -3.82 6.43
N TYR A 190 -16.52 -4.97 5.83
CA TYR A 190 -16.02 -5.02 4.46
C TYR A 190 -17.02 -4.51 3.44
N ARG A 191 -18.27 -4.98 3.50
CA ARG A 191 -19.33 -4.47 2.61
C ARG A 191 -19.51 -2.96 2.77
N THR A 192 -19.54 -2.45 4.00
CA THR A 192 -19.72 -1.02 4.24
C THR A 192 -18.54 -0.20 3.76
N LEU A 193 -17.30 -0.63 4.02
CA LEU A 193 -16.11 0.04 3.51
C LEU A 193 -16.06 -0.02 1.98
N LEU A 194 -16.44 -1.14 1.38
CA LEU A 194 -16.56 -1.30 -0.07
C LEU A 194 -17.66 -0.44 -0.68
N LEU A 195 -18.67 0.02 0.06
CA LEU A 195 -19.64 1.01 -0.43
C LEU A 195 -19.11 2.44 -0.26
N ASN A 196 -18.24 2.66 0.73
CA ASN A 196 -17.66 3.96 1.06
C ASN A 196 -16.24 4.17 0.48
N ASN A 197 -15.93 3.60 -0.68
CA ASN A 197 -14.62 3.70 -1.35
C ASN A 197 -13.40 3.31 -0.48
N LEU A 198 -13.58 2.35 0.42
CA LEU A 198 -12.60 1.95 1.45
C LEU A 198 -12.13 3.12 2.35
N MET A 199 -12.89 4.22 2.37
CA MET A 199 -12.62 5.36 3.23
C MET A 199 -12.92 4.99 4.67
N SER A 200 -11.96 5.23 5.54
CA SER A 200 -12.13 5.05 6.98
C SER A 200 -11.40 6.14 7.74
N ALA A 201 -11.88 6.47 8.94
CA ALA A 201 -11.15 7.33 9.84
C ALA A 201 -9.83 6.65 10.25
N HIS A 202 -8.70 7.13 9.72
CA HIS A 202 -7.39 6.64 10.14
C HIS A 202 -7.18 6.86 11.63
N SER A 203 -6.58 5.87 12.30
CA SER A 203 -6.20 6.04 13.71
C SER A 203 -5.08 7.10 13.83
N PRO A 204 -5.17 8.06 14.78
CA PRO A 204 -4.10 9.00 15.04
C PRO A 204 -2.77 8.27 15.31
N GLY A 205 -1.77 8.50 14.45
CA GLY A 205 -0.45 7.88 14.56
C GLY A 205 -0.30 6.48 13.95
N SER A 206 -1.11 6.14 12.94
CA SER A 206 -0.93 4.95 12.09
C SER A 206 0.51 4.83 11.54
N ASN A 207 0.96 3.60 11.31
CA ASN A 207 2.31 3.30 10.80
C ASN A 207 2.44 3.39 9.28
N CYS A 208 1.32 3.31 8.58
CA CYS A 208 1.24 3.18 7.13
C CYS A 208 0.65 4.46 6.54
N GLU A 209 1.04 4.78 5.31
CA GLU A 209 0.49 5.92 4.57
C GLU A 209 -0.94 5.62 4.10
N GLU A 210 -1.70 6.65 3.74
CA GLU A 210 -3.07 6.49 3.26
C GLU A 210 -3.07 5.95 1.82
N ASP A 211 -3.38 4.66 1.65
CA ASP A 211 -3.35 4.00 0.34
C ASP A 211 -4.72 3.99 -0.37
N PHE A 212 -5.82 4.27 0.34
CA PHE A 212 -7.20 4.06 -0.13
C PHE A 212 -7.93 5.34 -0.55
N GLY A 213 -7.23 6.48 -0.58
CA GLY A 213 -7.86 7.80 -0.72
C GLY A 213 -8.55 8.06 -2.06
N GLU A 214 -8.07 7.50 -3.18
CA GLU A 214 -8.60 7.84 -4.50
C GLU A 214 -8.53 6.67 -5.48
N GLY A 215 -9.67 6.25 -6.02
CA GLY A 215 -9.69 5.36 -7.19
C GLY A 215 -10.32 3.97 -7.01
N THR A 216 -10.48 3.45 -5.78
CA THR A 216 -10.88 2.03 -5.63
C THR A 216 -12.28 1.76 -6.19
N LEU A 217 -13.21 2.70 -5.97
CA LEU A 217 -14.57 2.70 -6.48
C LEU A 217 -14.87 3.88 -7.39
N THR A 218 -13.87 4.65 -7.85
CA THR A 218 -14.14 5.68 -8.87
C THR A 218 -14.78 5.03 -10.10
N SER A 219 -14.44 3.76 -10.38
CA SER A 219 -15.14 2.90 -11.34
C SER A 219 -16.63 2.68 -11.03
N TYR A 220 -17.06 2.63 -9.76
CA TYR A 220 -18.46 2.52 -9.36
C TYR A 220 -19.15 3.90 -9.27
N GLN A 221 -18.47 4.94 -8.80
CA GLN A 221 -19.01 6.31 -8.81
C GLN A 221 -19.29 6.76 -10.24
N SER A 222 -18.35 6.56 -11.16
CA SER A 222 -18.60 6.81 -12.59
C SER A 222 -19.75 5.96 -13.13
N LEU A 223 -19.89 4.72 -12.66
CA LEU A 223 -21.01 3.83 -13.02
C LEU A 223 -22.36 4.38 -12.54
N PHE A 224 -22.42 4.97 -11.34
CA PHE A 224 -23.63 5.59 -10.80
C PHE A 224 -23.90 6.98 -11.39
N GLU A 225 -22.87 7.78 -11.67
CA GLU A 225 -22.99 9.08 -12.34
C GLU A 225 -23.51 8.91 -13.78
N MET A 226 -23.05 7.90 -14.51
CA MET A 226 -23.60 7.54 -15.82
C MET A 226 -25.09 7.14 -15.76
N TYR A 227 -25.55 6.61 -14.62
CA TYR A 227 -26.97 6.31 -14.38
C TYR A 227 -27.81 7.54 -13.99
N ALA A 228 -27.20 8.58 -13.44
CA ALA A 228 -27.91 9.79 -13.03
C ALA A 228 -28.18 10.72 -14.22
N ASP A 229 -27.28 10.76 -15.22
CA ASP A 229 -27.42 11.58 -16.43
C ASP A 229 -28.46 11.04 -17.43
N THR A 230 -29.05 9.87 -17.19
CA THR A 230 -30.04 9.23 -18.08
C THR A 230 -31.49 9.38 -17.62
N GLN A 231 -31.77 10.08 -16.52
CA GLN A 231 -33.13 10.39 -16.07
C GLN A 231 -33.47 11.87 -16.30
N GLU A 232 -34.31 12.15 -17.30
CA GLU A 232 -35.02 13.43 -17.37
C GLU A 232 -35.94 13.58 -16.13
N ILE A 233 -35.89 14.76 -15.54
CA ILE A 233 -36.43 15.13 -14.23
C ILE A 233 -37.97 15.14 -14.24
N GLU A 234 -38.61 14.45 -13.28
CA GLU A 234 -39.91 14.85 -12.76
C GLU A 234 -39.70 15.41 -11.34
N GLU A 235 -39.98 16.70 -11.16
CA GLU A 235 -39.90 17.41 -9.89
C GLU A 235 -41.03 16.97 -8.96
N GLU A 236 -40.69 16.21 -7.91
CA GLU A 236 -41.48 16.15 -6.70
C GLU A 236 -40.54 16.28 -5.49
N ASP A 237 -40.93 17.12 -4.52
CA ASP A 237 -40.17 17.52 -3.34
C ASP A 237 -39.53 16.30 -2.62
N GLN A 238 -38.22 16.10 -2.82
CA GLN A 238 -37.45 15.09 -2.10
C GLN A 238 -36.45 15.71 -1.14
N GLU A 239 -36.47 15.21 0.09
CA GLU A 239 -35.42 15.43 1.10
C GLU A 239 -34.04 15.10 0.51
N LYS A 240 -33.08 16.00 0.74
CA LYS A 240 -31.70 15.91 0.23
C LYS A 240 -31.06 14.56 0.58
N ARG A 241 -30.57 13.85 -0.44
CA ARG A 241 -29.88 12.57 -0.29
C ARG A 241 -28.40 12.82 0.01
N VAL A 242 -27.75 11.86 0.66
CA VAL A 242 -26.32 11.94 1.02
C VAL A 242 -25.40 12.09 -0.21
N ALA A 243 -25.84 11.63 -1.39
CA ALA A 243 -25.13 11.81 -2.66
C ALA A 243 -25.05 13.29 -3.10
N ASP A 244 -26.00 14.13 -2.69
CA ASP A 244 -26.03 15.56 -3.03
C ASP A 244 -24.99 16.37 -2.22
N VAL A 245 -24.25 15.70 -1.32
CA VAL A 245 -23.16 16.27 -0.50
C VAL A 245 -21.78 16.01 -1.12
N CYS A 246 -21.69 15.19 -2.16
CA CYS A 246 -20.46 15.02 -2.93
C CYS A 246 -20.26 16.24 -3.84
N SER A 247 -19.38 17.14 -3.43
CA SER A 247 -19.13 18.41 -4.10
C SER A 247 -18.74 18.22 -5.57
N SER A 248 -19.39 18.98 -6.45
CA SER A 248 -19.04 19.15 -7.88
C SER A 248 -17.64 19.72 -8.15
N SER A 249 -16.88 20.04 -7.09
CA SER A 249 -15.49 20.43 -7.17
C SER A 249 -14.58 19.23 -6.95
N ILE A 250 -13.82 18.89 -8.00
CA ILE A 250 -12.67 17.99 -7.95
C ILE A 250 -11.74 18.44 -6.82
N SER A 251 -11.40 17.53 -5.90
CA SER A 251 -10.48 17.81 -4.79
C SER A 251 -9.09 18.15 -5.31
N LYS A 252 -8.37 19.07 -4.64
CA LYS A 252 -6.92 19.29 -4.88
C LYS A 252 -6.10 18.00 -4.77
N ASP A 253 -6.58 17.03 -3.99
CA ASP A 253 -5.92 15.73 -3.86
C ASP A 253 -6.03 14.91 -5.17
N HIS A 254 -7.13 15.07 -5.92
CA HIS A 254 -7.33 14.39 -7.20
C HIS A 254 -6.36 14.92 -8.25
N ASP A 255 -6.19 16.25 -8.30
CA ASP A 255 -5.19 16.89 -9.15
C ASP A 255 -3.76 16.42 -8.82
N LEU A 256 -3.47 16.23 -7.53
CA LEU A 256 -2.17 15.72 -7.06
C LEU A 256 -1.97 14.24 -7.44
N THR A 257 -3.01 13.40 -7.39
CA THR A 257 -2.93 12.01 -7.82
C THR A 257 -2.78 11.89 -9.32
N VAL A 258 -3.51 12.68 -10.10
CA VAL A 258 -3.35 12.77 -11.56
C VAL A 258 -1.95 13.28 -11.94
N ALA A 259 -1.37 14.20 -11.16
CA ALA A 259 0.00 14.67 -11.35
C ALA A 259 1.07 13.64 -10.97
N ARG A 260 0.75 12.70 -10.08
CA ARG A 260 1.65 11.61 -9.61
C ARG A 260 1.53 10.35 -10.45
N ASP A 261 0.45 10.18 -11.20
CA ASP A 261 0.33 9.12 -12.19
C ASP A 261 1.28 9.42 -13.36
N TYR A 262 2.24 8.51 -13.57
CA TYR A 262 3.12 8.59 -14.73
C TYR A 262 2.24 8.65 -15.98
N LYS A 263 2.38 9.71 -16.78
CA LYS A 263 1.90 9.79 -18.17
C LYS A 263 3.06 9.43 -19.08
N PRO A 264 3.37 8.14 -19.35
CA PRO A 264 4.41 7.83 -20.31
C PRO A 264 3.80 8.15 -21.67
N GLY A 265 4.43 9.05 -22.44
CA GLY A 265 3.97 9.38 -23.78
C GLY A 265 3.52 8.12 -24.54
N ASN A 266 2.25 8.08 -24.92
CA ASN A 266 1.59 7.02 -25.68
C ASN A 266 1.58 5.59 -25.07
N LYS A 267 1.67 5.40 -23.75
CA LYS A 267 1.45 4.08 -23.12
C LYS A 267 0.13 4.01 -22.37
N LEU A 268 -0.62 2.93 -22.60
CA LEU A 268 -1.89 2.64 -21.92
C LEU A 268 -1.65 2.35 -20.43
N LEU A 269 -2.29 3.14 -19.54
CA LEU A 269 -2.33 2.86 -18.10
C LEU A 269 -3.33 1.73 -17.83
N LEU A 270 -2.88 0.64 -17.23
CA LEU A 270 -3.74 -0.47 -16.78
C LEU A 270 -4.58 -0.14 -15.53
N LYS A 271 -4.39 1.06 -14.97
CA LYS A 271 -5.08 1.52 -13.76
C LYS A 271 -6.56 1.84 -14.00
N TYR A 272 -6.89 2.26 -15.22
CA TYR A 272 -8.25 2.60 -15.63
C TYR A 272 -8.65 1.75 -16.85
N PRO A 273 -9.89 1.23 -16.91
CA PRO A 273 -10.38 0.61 -18.12
C PRO A 273 -10.31 1.60 -19.29
N ASN A 274 -9.97 1.10 -20.47
CA ASN A 274 -9.98 1.94 -21.66
C ASN A 274 -11.42 2.34 -22.04
N ILE A 275 -11.56 3.38 -22.86
CA ILE A 275 -12.87 3.92 -23.25
C ILE A 275 -13.77 2.84 -23.88
N VAL A 276 -13.20 1.96 -24.70
CA VAL A 276 -13.91 0.88 -25.38
C VAL A 276 -14.52 -0.12 -24.38
N PHE A 277 -13.78 -0.49 -23.33
CA PHE A 277 -14.28 -1.37 -22.27
C PHE A 277 -15.33 -0.67 -21.42
N SER A 278 -15.14 0.62 -21.12
CA SER A 278 -16.13 1.42 -20.39
C SER A 278 -17.45 1.54 -21.16
N GLU A 279 -17.39 1.82 -22.47
CA GLU A 279 -18.57 1.84 -23.35
C GLU A 279 -19.26 0.48 -23.41
N LEU A 280 -18.49 -0.61 -23.51
CA LEU A 280 -19.06 -1.97 -23.48
C LEU A 280 -19.82 -2.24 -22.18
N VAL A 281 -19.23 -1.85 -21.04
CA VAL A 281 -19.86 -1.99 -19.71
C VAL A 281 -21.14 -1.17 -19.65
N GLN A 282 -21.10 0.11 -20.04
CA GLN A 282 -22.27 0.99 -19.99
C GLN A 282 -23.41 0.50 -20.89
N ASN A 283 -23.12 0.17 -22.15
CA ASN A 283 -24.14 -0.33 -23.07
C ASN A 283 -24.77 -1.64 -22.56
N THR A 284 -23.99 -2.51 -21.93
CA THR A 284 -24.51 -3.74 -21.33
C THR A 284 -25.45 -3.44 -20.16
N ILE A 285 -25.07 -2.47 -19.32
CA ILE A 285 -25.86 -1.99 -18.19
C ILE A 285 -27.19 -1.42 -18.68
N ASP A 286 -27.18 -0.56 -19.68
CA ASP A 286 -28.38 0.09 -20.23
C ASP A 286 -29.35 -0.95 -20.81
N ILE A 287 -28.82 -1.94 -21.55
CA ILE A 287 -29.62 -3.06 -22.07
C ILE A 287 -30.27 -3.84 -20.93
N ILE A 288 -29.53 -4.16 -19.88
CA ILE A 288 -30.09 -4.88 -18.73
C ILE A 288 -31.15 -3.99 -18.04
N GLY A 289 -30.84 -2.72 -17.76
CA GLY A 289 -31.75 -1.78 -17.10
C GLY A 289 -33.08 -1.60 -17.84
N TYR A 290 -33.04 -1.49 -19.17
CA TYR A 290 -34.23 -1.36 -20.01
C TYR A 290 -35.09 -2.63 -20.03
N ASN A 291 -34.48 -3.81 -20.13
CA ASN A 291 -35.23 -5.06 -20.30
C ASN A 291 -35.66 -5.68 -18.98
N LEU A 292 -34.87 -5.53 -17.91
CA LEU A 292 -35.07 -6.21 -16.64
C LEU A 292 -36.47 -6.01 -16.04
N PRO A 293 -37.09 -4.80 -16.01
CA PRO A 293 -38.43 -4.61 -15.46
C PRO A 293 -39.49 -5.50 -16.13
N SER A 294 -39.34 -5.75 -17.43
CA SER A 294 -40.31 -6.52 -18.24
C SER A 294 -40.17 -8.02 -18.08
N ILE A 295 -38.96 -8.52 -17.75
CA ILE A 295 -38.65 -9.96 -17.73
C ILE A 295 -38.20 -10.47 -16.35
N CYS A 296 -38.15 -9.61 -15.32
CA CYS A 296 -37.64 -9.95 -13.98
C CYS A 296 -38.32 -11.15 -13.32
N HIS A 297 -39.59 -11.40 -13.66
CA HIS A 297 -40.41 -12.49 -13.12
C HIS A 297 -40.24 -13.81 -13.89
N HIS A 298 -39.50 -13.82 -15.00
CA HIS A 298 -39.30 -15.01 -15.82
C HIS A 298 -38.34 -16.00 -15.15
N LYS A 299 -38.71 -17.28 -15.11
CA LYS A 299 -37.86 -18.36 -14.54
C LYS A 299 -36.49 -18.50 -15.20
N LYS A 300 -36.35 -18.09 -16.46
CA LYS A 300 -35.11 -18.16 -17.26
C LYS A 300 -34.43 -16.80 -17.46
N LEU A 301 -34.66 -15.85 -16.55
CA LEU A 301 -34.14 -14.47 -16.61
C LEU A 301 -32.67 -14.35 -17.05
N LYS A 302 -31.75 -15.12 -16.45
CA LYS A 302 -30.30 -15.03 -16.78
C LYS A 302 -30.00 -15.46 -18.22
N VAL A 303 -30.76 -16.42 -18.77
CA VAL A 303 -30.61 -16.89 -20.16
C VAL A 303 -31.18 -15.85 -21.12
N GLU A 304 -32.39 -15.35 -20.85
CA GLU A 304 -33.03 -14.33 -21.68
C GLU A 304 -32.20 -13.04 -21.74
N LEU A 305 -31.66 -12.57 -20.62
CA LEU A 305 -30.75 -11.42 -20.61
C LEU A 305 -29.46 -11.68 -21.39
N THR A 306 -28.92 -12.90 -21.33
CA THR A 306 -27.74 -13.28 -22.13
C THR A 306 -28.04 -13.16 -23.62
N ASP A 307 -29.20 -13.67 -24.05
CA ASP A 307 -29.62 -13.63 -25.45
C ASP A 307 -29.89 -12.20 -25.91
N ILE A 308 -30.57 -11.38 -25.09
CA ILE A 308 -30.84 -9.97 -25.38
C ILE A 308 -29.53 -9.20 -25.54
N ILE A 309 -28.57 -9.35 -24.62
CA ILE A 309 -27.28 -8.65 -24.69
C ILE A 309 -26.51 -9.10 -25.93
N THR A 310 -26.45 -10.41 -26.21
CA THR A 310 -25.68 -10.94 -27.35
C THR A 310 -26.28 -10.54 -28.70
N ASN A 311 -27.60 -10.32 -28.77
CA ASN A 311 -28.28 -9.88 -29.99
C ASN A 311 -28.17 -8.37 -30.23
N ASN A 312 -27.97 -7.56 -29.18
CA ASN A 312 -27.98 -6.10 -29.27
C ASN A 312 -26.60 -5.45 -29.14
N LEU A 313 -25.58 -6.19 -28.67
CA LEU A 313 -24.26 -5.65 -28.39
C LEU A 313 -23.14 -6.58 -28.83
N ASN A 314 -22.17 -6.04 -29.58
CA ASN A 314 -20.95 -6.78 -29.90
C ASN A 314 -20.00 -6.81 -28.69
N VAL A 315 -19.99 -7.94 -27.98
CA VAL A 315 -19.14 -8.19 -26.81
C VAL A 315 -17.73 -8.72 -27.15
N ASN A 316 -17.43 -8.96 -28.44
CA ASN A 316 -16.12 -9.44 -28.89
C ASN A 316 -15.13 -8.30 -29.09
N ILE A 317 -14.72 -7.64 -28.00
CA ILE A 317 -13.77 -6.51 -28.05
C ILE A 317 -12.29 -6.94 -27.96
N ILE A 318 -12.02 -8.25 -27.85
CA ILE A 318 -10.66 -8.80 -27.72
C ILE A 318 -10.31 -9.68 -28.93
N GLU A 319 -9.28 -9.30 -29.67
CA GLU A 319 -8.79 -10.01 -30.87
C GLU A 319 -7.78 -11.14 -30.57
N CYS A 320 -7.64 -11.50 -29.29
CA CYS A 320 -6.72 -12.56 -28.85
C CYS A 320 -7.30 -13.96 -29.13
N VAL A 321 -6.54 -14.83 -29.77
CA VAL A 321 -6.95 -16.21 -30.11
C VAL A 321 -7.33 -17.02 -28.85
N ASP A 322 -6.61 -16.83 -27.74
CA ASP A 322 -6.85 -17.58 -26.49
C ASP A 322 -7.99 -16.98 -25.65
N HIS A 323 -8.11 -15.64 -25.61
CA HIS A 323 -9.03 -14.95 -24.70
C HIS A 323 -10.33 -14.48 -25.37
N GLY A 324 -10.35 -14.30 -26.69
CA GLY A 324 -11.50 -13.78 -27.45
C GLY A 324 -12.72 -14.69 -27.38
N ALA A 325 -12.54 -16.01 -27.34
CA ALA A 325 -13.64 -16.96 -27.19
C ALA A 325 -14.20 -17.05 -25.75
N LEU A 326 -13.38 -16.71 -24.75
CA LEU A 326 -13.72 -16.83 -23.33
C LEU A 326 -14.28 -15.54 -22.74
N PHE A 327 -13.76 -14.40 -23.20
CA PHE A 327 -14.09 -13.09 -22.67
C PHE A 327 -15.60 -12.78 -22.74
N PRO A 328 -16.29 -12.90 -23.89
CA PRO A 328 -17.72 -12.62 -24.00
C PRO A 328 -18.56 -13.37 -22.98
N LYS A 329 -18.30 -14.68 -22.84
CA LYS A 329 -19.03 -15.56 -21.93
C LYS A 329 -18.81 -15.16 -20.47
N LYS A 330 -17.55 -14.89 -20.09
CA LYS A 330 -17.20 -14.48 -18.72
C LYS A 330 -17.73 -13.09 -18.39
N PHE A 331 -17.62 -12.16 -19.35
CA PHE A 331 -18.08 -10.78 -19.22
C PHE A 331 -19.60 -10.73 -19.02
N ILE A 332 -20.39 -11.32 -19.92
CA ILE A 332 -21.86 -11.32 -19.82
C ILE A 332 -22.30 -12.01 -18.50
N SER A 333 -21.70 -13.17 -18.18
CA SER A 333 -22.01 -13.87 -16.94
C SER A 333 -21.73 -13.02 -15.69
N PHE A 334 -20.65 -12.24 -15.71
CA PHE A 334 -20.30 -11.32 -14.64
C PHE A 334 -21.30 -10.15 -14.56
N MET A 335 -21.58 -9.46 -15.67
CA MET A 335 -22.49 -8.32 -15.71
C MET A 335 -23.90 -8.68 -15.23
N ILE A 336 -24.44 -9.82 -15.69
CA ILE A 336 -25.76 -10.30 -15.24
C ILE A 336 -25.74 -10.64 -13.75
N LYS A 337 -24.68 -11.30 -13.24
CA LYS A 337 -24.55 -11.60 -11.81
C LYS A 337 -24.42 -10.35 -10.95
N LEU A 338 -23.81 -9.29 -11.47
CA LEU A 338 -23.61 -8.04 -10.76
C LEU A 338 -24.93 -7.30 -10.53
N ILE A 339 -25.82 -7.32 -11.53
CA ILE A 339 -27.09 -6.57 -11.51
C ILE A 339 -28.25 -7.43 -10.99
N VAL A 340 -28.30 -8.72 -11.36
CA VAL A 340 -29.36 -9.65 -11.00
C VAL A 340 -28.87 -10.59 -9.90
N ASN A 341 -29.14 -10.22 -8.65
CA ASN A 341 -28.93 -11.07 -7.48
C ASN A 341 -30.02 -12.15 -7.42
N ASN A 342 -29.69 -13.33 -7.94
CA ASN A 342 -30.38 -14.59 -7.64
C ASN A 342 -29.34 -15.58 -7.14
#